data_AF-A0A2T2SN77-F1
#
_entry.id   AF-A0A2T2SN77-F1
#
_cell.length_a   1.000
_cell.length_b   1.000
_cell.length_c   1.000
_cell.angle_alpha   90.00
_cell.angle_beta   90.00
_cell.angle_gamma   90.00
#
_symmetry.space_group_name_H-M   'P 1'
#
loop_
_entity.id
_entity.type
_entity.pdbx_description
1 polymer ?
#
loop_
_entity_poly.entity_id
_entity_poly.type
_entity_poly.pdbx_seq_one_letter_code
_entity_poly.pdbx_strand_id
1 'polypeptide(L)' 'MDASSHRGFTFQSYCPDGPQANKHALQATRGRITLFVEVSDGELPTGWDLRDVLHYEIDRLMDPATLRDVEHLN' A
#
# COMPACT_ATOMS: atom_id res chain seq x y z
N MET A 1 -0.14 -9.41 18.23
CA MET A 1 0.66 -9.40 16.99
C MET A 1 0.41 -8.07 16.32
N ASP A 2 1.47 -7.30 16.10
CA ASP A 2 1.42 -5.89 15.74
C ASP A 2 0.90 -5.72 14.30
N ALA A 3 -0.42 -5.63 14.14
CA ALA A 3 -1.09 -5.47 12.85
C ALA A 3 -0.75 -4.13 12.13
N SER A 4 0.09 -3.30 12.75
CA SER A 4 0.60 -2.03 12.23
C SER A 4 1.85 -2.18 11.36
N SER A 5 2.39 -3.38 11.15
CA SER A 5 3.58 -3.57 10.31
C SER A 5 3.60 -4.84 9.46
N HIS A 6 4.23 -4.77 8.28
CA HIS A 6 4.48 -5.89 7.35
C HIS A 6 5.85 -5.79 6.71
N ARG A 7 6.69 -6.83 6.80
CA ARG A 7 8.07 -6.86 6.26
C ARG A 7 8.92 -5.60 6.58
N GLY A 8 8.72 -5.01 7.76
CA GLY A 8 9.40 -3.80 8.19
C GLY A 8 8.82 -2.49 7.64
N PHE A 9 7.75 -2.55 6.86
CA PHE A 9 6.90 -1.40 6.58
C PHE A 9 5.92 -1.17 7.72
N THR A 10 5.75 0.09 8.12
CA THR A 10 4.73 0.50 9.10
C THR A 10 3.56 1.16 8.39
N PHE A 11 2.33 0.73 8.70
CA PHE A 11 1.13 1.26 8.09
C PHE A 11 0.63 2.50 8.83
N GLN A 12 0.23 3.52 8.07
CA GLN A 12 -0.30 4.76 8.59
C GLN A 12 -1.44 5.26 7.71
N SER A 13 -2.52 5.75 8.31
CA SER A 13 -3.57 6.45 7.58
C SER A 13 -2.99 7.68 6.90
N TYR A 14 -3.33 7.88 5.63
CA TYR A 14 -2.85 8.98 4.81
C TYR A 14 -4.03 9.62 4.10
N CYS A 15 -3.98 10.94 3.90
CA CYS A 15 -5.05 11.69 3.26
C CYS A 15 -4.43 12.83 2.43
N PRO A 16 -4.15 12.59 1.14
CA PRO A 16 -3.41 13.55 0.29
C PRO A 16 -4.19 14.84 0.02
N ASP A 17 -5.48 14.72 -0.29
CA ASP A 17 -6.34 15.82 -0.76
C ASP A 17 -7.38 16.30 0.27
N GLY A 18 -7.21 15.93 1.55
CA GLY A 18 -8.24 16.10 2.58
C GLY A 18 -9.35 15.04 2.47
N PRO A 19 -10.32 15.03 3.41
CA PRO A 19 -11.33 13.97 3.51
C PRO A 19 -12.30 14.04 2.33
N GLN A 20 -11.94 13.42 1.21
CA GLN A 20 -12.85 13.11 0.12
C GLN A 20 -13.68 11.91 0.54
N ALA A 21 -15.00 12.09 0.57
CA ALA A 21 -15.93 11.12 1.15
C ALA A 21 -15.88 9.72 0.51
N ASN A 22 -15.36 9.62 -0.73
CA ASN A 22 -15.41 8.42 -1.54
C ASN A 22 -14.02 7.83 -1.81
N LYS A 23 -12.98 8.32 -1.12
CA LYS A 23 -11.60 7.84 -1.29
C LYS A 23 -11.05 7.34 0.03
N HIS A 24 -10.46 6.16 -0.03
CA HIS A 24 -9.73 5.59 1.08
C HIS A 24 -8.25 5.52 0.71
N ALA A 25 -7.39 6.02 1.60
CA ALA A 25 -5.96 6.00 1.40
C ALA A 25 -5.21 5.48 2.64
N LEU A 26 -4.14 4.75 2.37
CA LEU A 26 -3.25 4.17 3.37
C LEU A 26 -1.82 4.25 2.84
N GLN A 27 -0.87 4.54 3.71
CA GLN A 27 0.55 4.52 3.38
C GLN A 27 1.27 3.44 4.17
N ALA A 28 2.37 2.94 3.60
CA ALA A 28 3.30 2.03 4.26
C ALA A 28 4.72 2.57 4.12
N THR A 29 5.44 2.74 5.24
CA THR A 29 6.80 3.31 5.23
C THR A 29 7.82 2.34 5.78
N ARG A 30 8.94 2.16 5.07
CA ARG A 30 10.14 1.44 5.52
C ARG A 30 11.39 2.26 5.22
N GLY A 31 11.95 2.89 6.26
CA GLY A 31 13.12 3.75 6.11
C GLY A 31 12.83 4.94 5.19
N ARG A 32 13.42 4.95 3.99
CA ARG A 32 13.19 6.00 2.97
C ARG A 32 12.17 5.62 1.91
N ILE A 33 11.64 4.40 1.95
CA ILE A 33 10.65 3.92 0.99
C ILE A 33 9.26 4.16 1.58
N THR A 34 8.40 4.83 0.82
CA THR A 34 6.99 5.02 1.17
C THR A 34 6.15 4.52 0.00
N LEU A 35 5.21 3.64 0.30
CA LEU A 35 4.19 3.18 -0.62
C LEU A 35 2.87 3.84 -0.24
N PHE A 36 2.11 4.25 -1.25
CA PHE A 36 0.79 4.85 -1.09
C PHE A 36 -0.20 4.00 -1.86
N VAL A 37 -1.32 3.67 -1.21
CA VAL A 37 -2.50 3.16 -1.89
C VAL A 37 -3.62 4.18 -1.69
N GLU A 38 -4.30 4.48 -2.79
CA GLU A 38 -5.54 5.25 -2.79
C GLU A 38 -6.52 4.48 -3.67
N VAL A 39 -7.71 4.21 -3.16
CA VAL A 39 -8.80 3.57 -3.89
C VAL A 39 -10.07 4.37 -3.73
N SER A 40 -10.88 4.41 -4.77
CA SER A 40 -12.24 4.93 -4.68
C SER A 40 -13.18 3.85 -4.15
N ASP A 41 -14.31 4.25 -3.58
CA ASP A 41 -15.34 3.30 -3.13
C ASP A 41 -15.77 2.34 -4.24
N GLY A 42 -15.78 1.04 -3.93
CA GLY A 42 -16.15 -0.02 -4.87
C GLY A 42 -15.05 -0.49 -5.81
N GLU A 43 -13.83 0.07 -5.75
CA GLU A 43 -12.69 -0.36 -6.57
C GLU A 43 -11.87 -1.51 -5.96
N LEU A 44 -12.12 -1.84 -4.68
CA LEU A 44 -11.45 -2.96 -4.04
C LEU A 44 -12.07 -4.31 -4.46
N PRO A 45 -11.23 -5.34 -4.70
CA PRO A 45 -11.72 -6.71 -4.83
C PRO A 45 -12.60 -7.09 -3.64
N THR A 46 -13.65 -7.89 -3.89
CA THR A 46 -14.57 -8.29 -2.83
C THR A 46 -13.83 -8.99 -1.68
N GLY A 47 -13.99 -8.45 -0.47
CA GLY A 47 -13.37 -8.98 0.75
C GLY A 47 -11.96 -8.48 1.02
N TRP A 48 -11.40 -7.60 0.20
CA TRP A 48 -10.12 -6.94 0.45
C TRP A 48 -10.33 -5.61 1.15
N ASP A 49 -9.46 -5.30 2.10
CA ASP A 49 -9.27 -3.95 2.62
C ASP A 49 -8.01 -3.29 2.03
N LEU A 50 -7.79 -2.01 2.36
CA LEU A 50 -6.60 -1.29 1.91
C LEU A 50 -5.28 -1.90 2.38
N ARG A 51 -5.30 -2.56 3.53
CA ARG A 51 -4.12 -3.21 4.08
C ARG A 51 -3.80 -4.45 3.26
N ASP A 52 -4.79 -5.23 2.85
CA ASP A 52 -4.60 -6.38 1.95
C ASP A 52 -3.92 -5.96 0.64
N VAL A 53 -4.34 -4.80 0.07
CA VAL A 53 -3.70 -4.24 -1.13
C VAL A 53 -2.23 -3.91 -0.87
N LEU A 54 -1.90 -3.23 0.23
CA LEU A 54 -0.50 -2.92 0.53
C LEU A 54 0.31 -4.17 0.87
N HIS A 55 -0.28 -5.19 1.52
CA HIS A 55 0.40 -6.47 1.74
C HIS A 55 0.79 -7.09 0.41
N TYR A 56 -0.17 -7.18 -0.52
CA TYR A 56 0.06 -7.72 -1.85
C TYR A 56 1.14 -6.95 -2.61
N GLU A 57 1.08 -5.61 -2.64
CA GLU A 57 2.08 -4.80 -3.34
C GLU A 57 3.47 -4.86 -2.67
N ILE A 58 3.55 -4.90 -1.33
CA ILE A 58 4.82 -5.10 -0.63
C ILE A 58 5.41 -6.47 -0.96
N ASP A 59 4.60 -7.54 -0.92
CA ASP A 59 5.07 -8.89 -1.23
C ASP A 59 5.51 -8.99 -2.69
N ARG A 60 4.75 -8.38 -3.61
CA ARG A 60 5.08 -8.29 -5.03
C ARG A 60 6.38 -7.52 -5.27
N LEU A 61 6.57 -6.36 -4.63
CA LEU A 61 7.81 -5.56 -4.75
C LEU A 61 9.03 -6.26 -4.15
N MET A 62 8.84 -7.15 -3.18
CA MET A 62 9.92 -7.93 -2.58
C MET A 62 10.18 -9.24 -3.32
N ASP A 63 9.33 -9.61 -4.29
CA ASP A 63 9.57 -10.75 -5.16
C ASP A 63 10.69 -10.41 -6.17
N PRO A 64 11.81 -11.18 -6.17
CA PRO A 64 12.91 -10.97 -7.11
C PRO A 64 12.49 -11.05 -8.59
N ALA A 65 11.42 -11.78 -8.91
CA ALA A 65 10.88 -11.86 -10.26
C ALA A 65 10.20 -10.55 -10.67
N THR A 66 9.43 -9.93 -9.78
CA THR A 66 8.79 -8.63 -10.05
C THR A 66 9.83 -7.51 -10.16
N LEU A 67 10.86 -7.51 -9.30
CA LEU A 67 11.91 -6.49 -9.33
C LEU A 67 12.73 -6.46 -10.63
N ARG A 68 12.71 -7.55 -11.42
CA ARG A 68 13.36 -7.58 -12.74
C ARG A 68 12.58 -6.82 -13.81
N ASP A 69 11.26 -6.65 -13.63
CA ASP A 69 10.39 -5.99 -14.60
C ASP A 69 10.10 -4.52 -14.23
N VAL A 70 10.53 -4.06 -13.04
CA VAL A 70 10.42 -2.65 -12.64
C VAL A 70 11.69 -1.92 -13.10
N GLU A 71 11.70 -1.50 -14.37
CA GLU A 71 12.84 -0.77 -14.94
C GLU A 71 13.09 0.60 -14.29
N HIS A 72 12.07 1.25 -13.73
CA HIS A 72 12.23 2.51 -12.98
C HIS A 72 11.13 2.69 -11.92
N LEU A 73 11.54 2.98 -10.68
CA LEU A 73 10.68 3.58 -9.66
C LEU A 73 11.02 5.08 -9.66
N ASN A 74 10.16 5.91 -10.28
CA ASN A 74 10.29 7.38 -10.28
C ASN A 74 9.75 7.99 -9.00
#